data_AF-A0A1I8A8N1-F1
#
_entry.id   AF-A0A1I8A8N1-F1
#
_cell.length_a   1.000
_cell.length_b   1.000
_cell.length_c   1.000
_cell.angle_alpha   90.00
_cell.angle_beta   90.00
_cell.angle_gamma   90.00
#
_symmetry.space_group_name_H-M   'P 1'
#
loop_
_entity.id
_entity.type
_entity.pdbx_description
1 polymer ?
#
loop_
_entity_poly.entity_id
_entity_poly.type
_entity_poly.pdbx_seq_one_letter_code
_entity_poly.pdbx_strand_id
1 'polypeptide(L)'
;MLKKSHRLCLYYLPEIFECFNRASLPYPDPPKDVQVTVPETKGNLRVCWKAPSVALTPKQLEILFYTINLKKMNNAPSDTMSDGRPLRSSARVKRKLTTVDSDEGFQKINTTQTCHTLQNLGNGKTYTIYVTSTNQFGMSVPSVRRTATTNI
;
A
#
# COMPACT_ATOMS: atom_id res chain seq x y z
N MET A 1 -24.72 17.83 -17.56
CA MET A 1 -24.76 17.10 -18.85
C MET A 1 -23.36 16.60 -19.19
N LEU A 2 -23.20 15.30 -19.49
CA LEU A 2 -21.90 14.70 -19.78
C LEU A 2 -21.36 15.20 -21.13
N LYS A 3 -20.10 15.64 -21.20
CA LYS A 3 -19.48 16.16 -22.43
C LYS A 3 -19.48 15.08 -23.53
N LYS A 4 -19.65 15.49 -24.79
CA LYS A 4 -19.74 14.61 -25.98
C LYS A 4 -18.54 13.66 -26.10
N SER A 5 -17.35 14.10 -25.68
CA SER A 5 -16.12 13.29 -25.61
C SER A 5 -16.21 12.12 -24.63
N HIS A 6 -16.95 12.25 -23.53
CA HIS A 6 -17.08 11.18 -22.53
C HIS A 6 -17.99 10.05 -23.01
N ARG A 7 -18.86 10.30 -24.01
CA ARG A 7 -19.72 9.26 -24.60
C ARG A 7 -18.94 8.22 -25.40
N LEU A 8 -17.79 8.60 -25.98
CA LEU A 8 -16.94 7.66 -26.72
C LEU A 8 -16.30 6.64 -25.78
N CYS A 9 -15.85 7.05 -24.58
CA CYS A 9 -15.30 6.12 -23.60
C CYS A 9 -16.33 5.08 -23.15
N LEU A 10 -17.59 5.49 -22.94
CA LEU A 10 -18.68 4.60 -22.52
C LEU A 10 -18.96 3.48 -23.53
N TYR A 11 -18.68 3.69 -24.81
CA TYR A 11 -18.89 2.68 -25.86
C TYR A 11 -17.93 1.48 -25.71
N TYR A 12 -16.68 1.73 -25.32
CA TYR A 12 -15.66 0.69 -25.18
C TYR A 12 -15.65 0.02 -23.80
N LEU A 13 -16.33 0.61 -22.80
CA LEU A 13 -16.34 0.07 -21.43
C LEU A 13 -16.81 -1.39 -21.34
N PRO A 14 -17.86 -1.86 -22.03
CA PRO A 14 -18.33 -3.24 -21.90
C PRO A 14 -17.27 -4.26 -22.32
N GLU A 15 -16.57 -4.05 -23.45
CA GLU A 15 -15.53 -4.94 -23.97
C GLU A 15 -14.29 -4.95 -23.07
N ILE A 16 -13.93 -3.77 -22.55
CA ILE A 16 -12.83 -3.60 -21.59
C ILE A 16 -13.16 -4.34 -20.29
N PHE A 17 -14.36 -4.13 -19.73
CA PHE A 17 -14.79 -4.81 -18.50
C PHE A 17 -15.01 -6.30 -18.70
N GLU A 18 -15.47 -6.73 -19.87
CA GLU A 18 -15.57 -8.14 -20.21
C GLU A 18 -14.19 -8.80 -20.26
N CYS A 19 -13.17 -8.12 -20.79
CA CYS A 19 -11.79 -8.58 -20.70
C CYS A 19 -11.33 -8.69 -19.23
N PHE A 20 -11.58 -7.68 -18.40
CA PHE A 20 -11.23 -7.72 -16.97
C PHE A 20 -11.97 -8.83 -16.20
N ASN A 21 -13.25 -9.05 -16.49
CA ASN A 21 -14.07 -10.03 -15.79
C ASN A 21 -13.80 -11.47 -16.26
N ARG A 22 -13.43 -11.67 -17.53
CA ARG A 22 -13.05 -12.98 -18.08
C ARG A 22 -11.62 -13.37 -17.71
N ALA A 23 -10.72 -12.40 -17.56
CA ALA A 23 -9.35 -12.64 -17.13
C ALA A 23 -9.31 -12.89 -15.61
N SER A 24 -9.53 -14.13 -15.19
CA SER A 24 -8.99 -14.58 -13.90
C SER A 24 -7.48 -14.52 -13.98
N LEU A 25 -6.91 -13.37 -13.60
CA LEU A 25 -5.47 -13.18 -13.58
C LEU A 25 -4.86 -14.22 -12.65
N PRO A 26 -3.74 -14.86 -13.02
CA PRO A 26 -3.12 -15.91 -12.23
C PRO A 26 -2.32 -15.35 -11.04
N TYR A 27 -2.62 -14.14 -10.57
CA TYR A 27 -1.97 -13.52 -9.43
C TYR A 27 -2.74 -13.85 -8.15
N PRO A 28 -2.05 -13.97 -7.00
CA PRO A 28 -2.73 -14.20 -5.74
C PRO A 28 -3.51 -12.96 -5.31
N ASP A 29 -4.56 -13.17 -4.51
CA ASP A 29 -5.25 -12.08 -3.83
C ASP A 29 -4.35 -11.41 -2.77
N PRO A 30 -4.56 -10.12 -2.46
CA PRO A 30 -3.81 -9.44 -1.42
C PRO A 30 -4.08 -10.04 -0.03
N PRO A 31 -3.08 -10.05 0.88
CA PRO A 31 -3.29 -10.41 2.28
C PRO A 31 -4.39 -9.58 2.96
N LYS A 32 -5.18 -10.23 3.81
CA LYS A 32 -6.33 -9.62 4.52
C LYS A 32 -5.97 -9.31 5.97
N ASP A 33 -6.73 -8.42 6.60
CA ASP A 33 -6.63 -8.09 8.04
C ASP A 33 -5.20 -7.80 8.52
N VAL A 34 -4.47 -6.93 7.80
CA VAL A 34 -3.13 -6.51 8.24
C VAL A 34 -3.24 -5.72 9.55
N GLN A 35 -2.63 -6.26 10.59
CA GLN A 35 -2.52 -5.67 11.92
C GLN A 35 -1.07 -5.37 12.25
N VAL A 36 -0.84 -4.23 12.89
CA VAL A 36 0.48 -3.81 13.36
C VAL A 36 0.40 -3.58 14.86
N THR A 37 1.14 -4.36 15.63
CA THR A 37 1.26 -4.24 17.09
C THR A 37 2.65 -3.71 17.41
N VAL A 38 2.75 -2.84 18.42
CA VAL A 38 4.02 -2.33 18.94
C VAL A 38 4.39 -3.15 20.18
N PRO A 39 5.39 -4.05 20.12
CA PRO A 39 5.85 -4.78 21.30
C PRO A 39 6.48 -3.82 22.32
N GLU A 40 6.60 -4.26 23.59
CA GLU A 40 7.27 -3.49 24.65
C GLU A 40 8.76 -3.23 24.32
N THR A 41 9.38 -4.12 23.53
CA THR A 41 10.76 -3.93 23.07
C THR A 41 10.88 -2.71 22.15
N LYS A 42 11.79 -1.80 22.51
CA LYS A 42 12.08 -0.58 21.75
C LYS A 42 12.51 -0.90 20.32
N GLY A 43 12.08 -0.06 19.37
CA GLY A 43 12.48 -0.19 17.97
C GLY A 43 11.91 -1.43 17.23
N ASN A 44 10.91 -2.10 17.80
CA ASN A 44 10.29 -3.28 17.17
C ASN A 44 8.83 -3.01 16.76
N LEU A 45 8.39 -3.64 15.67
CA LEU A 45 6.99 -3.69 15.24
C LEU A 45 6.62 -5.11 14.86
N ARG A 46 5.49 -5.62 15.35
CA ARG A 46 4.96 -6.93 14.97
C ARG A 46 3.85 -6.74 13.94
N VAL A 47 4.04 -7.30 12.75
CA VAL A 47 3.08 -7.23 11.65
C VAL A 47 2.49 -8.61 11.45
N CYS A 48 1.16 -8.73 11.51
CA CYS A 48 0.44 -9.96 11.29
C CYS A 48 -0.67 -9.75 10.26
N TRP A 49 -0.97 -10.77 9.46
CA TRP A 49 -2.03 -10.75 8.46
C TRP A 49 -2.69 -12.12 8.33
N LYS A 50 -3.83 -12.15 7.64
CA LYS A 50 -4.47 -13.39 7.20
C LYS A 50 -4.09 -13.66 5.75
N ALA A 51 -3.74 -14.91 5.47
CA ALA A 51 -3.55 -15.37 4.11
C ALA A 51 -4.81 -15.07 3.28
N PRO A 52 -4.67 -14.70 2.01
CA PRO A 52 -5.82 -14.53 1.14
C PRO A 52 -6.63 -15.82 1.09
N SER A 53 -7.96 -15.67 1.01
CA SER A 53 -8.86 -16.80 0.84
C SER A 53 -8.52 -17.48 -0.48
N VAL A 54 -8.00 -18.71 -0.43
CA VAL A 54 -7.76 -19.52 -1.62
C VAL A 54 -9.13 -19.82 -2.22
N ALA A 55 -9.58 -18.99 -3.17
CA ALA A 55 -10.82 -19.24 -3.87
C ALA A 55 -10.73 -20.65 -4.46
N LEU A 56 -11.73 -21.49 -4.17
CA LEU A 56 -11.89 -22.90 -4.58
C LEU A 56 -12.06 -23.04 -6.11
N THR A 57 -11.27 -22.29 -6.86
CA THR A 57 -11.14 -22.41 -8.31
C THR A 57 -10.09 -23.49 -8.59
N PRO A 58 -10.19 -24.19 -9.73
CA PRO A 58 -9.23 -25.24 -10.11
C PRO A 58 -7.78 -24.75 -10.29
N LYS A 59 -7.52 -23.44 -10.18
CA LYS A 59 -6.18 -22.84 -10.10
C LYS A 59 -5.85 -22.49 -8.65
N GLN A 60 -5.76 -23.50 -7.81
CA GLN A 60 -5.26 -23.36 -6.45
C GLN A 60 -3.76 -23.01 -6.51
N LEU A 61 -3.47 -21.71 -6.67
CA LEU A 61 -2.12 -21.21 -6.86
C LEU A 61 -1.48 -21.00 -5.50
N GLU A 62 -0.50 -21.84 -5.17
CA GLU A 62 0.23 -21.76 -3.91
C GLU A 62 0.97 -20.42 -3.79
N ILE A 63 0.84 -19.80 -2.62
CA ILE A 63 1.59 -18.60 -2.27
C ILE A 63 2.98 -19.06 -1.84
N LEU A 64 4.00 -18.62 -2.57
CA LEU A 64 5.38 -18.98 -2.30
C LEU A 64 5.94 -18.20 -1.11
N PHE A 65 5.69 -16.89 -1.09
CA PHE A 65 6.12 -16.00 0.00
C PHE A 65 5.30 -14.70 0.01
N TYR A 66 5.44 -13.96 1.11
CA TYR A 66 4.94 -12.62 1.30
C TYR A 66 6.09 -11.62 1.31
N THR A 67 5.83 -10.40 0.86
CA THR A 67 6.77 -9.29 0.95
C THR A 67 6.16 -8.18 1.80
N ILE A 68 6.81 -7.88 2.93
CA ILE A 68 6.49 -6.73 3.78
C ILE A 68 7.21 -5.52 3.20
N ASN A 69 6.44 -4.49 2.83
CA ASN A 69 6.96 -3.23 2.34
C ASN A 69 6.85 -2.20 3.46
N LEU A 70 8.00 -1.70 3.91
CA LEU A 70 8.15 -0.79 5.05
C LEU A 70 8.79 0.53 4.61
N LYS A 71 8.21 1.66 5.00
CA LYS A 71 8.81 2.98 4.74
C LYS A 71 8.65 3.90 5.95
N LYS A 72 9.72 4.59 6.31
CA LYS A 72 9.69 5.62 7.35
C LYS A 72 8.93 6.84 6.84
N MET A 73 7.97 7.32 7.61
CA MET A 73 7.25 8.56 7.31
C MET A 73 8.08 9.75 7.78
N ASN A 74 8.25 10.73 6.90
CA ASN A 74 8.70 12.05 7.30
C ASN A 74 7.45 12.82 7.71
N ASN A 75 7.21 12.96 9.01
CA ASN A 75 6.18 13.85 9.52
C ASN A 75 6.63 15.28 9.21
N ALA A 76 6.29 15.80 8.03
CA ALA A 76 6.27 17.24 7.85
C ALA A 76 5.19 17.78 8.81
N PRO A 77 5.45 18.84 9.58
CA PRO A 77 4.41 19.46 10.38
C PRO A 77 3.24 19.80 9.45
N SER A 78 2.06 19.30 9.81
CA SER A 78 0.82 19.70 9.17
C SER A 78 0.63 21.16 9.54
N ASP A 79 0.88 22.07 8.60
CA ASP A 79 0.63 23.50 8.80
C ASP A 79 -0.84 23.67 9.17
N THR A 80 -1.06 23.88 10.47
CA THR A 80 -2.27 24.43 11.07
C THR A 80 -2.63 25.69 10.31
N MET A 81 -3.75 25.65 9.61
CA MET A 81 -4.32 26.80 8.93
C MET A 81 -4.91 27.75 9.98
N SER A 82 -4.06 28.59 10.56
CA SER A 82 -4.49 29.81 11.24
C SER A 82 -4.15 31.05 10.41
N ASP A 83 -5.21 31.80 10.19
CA ASP A 83 -5.32 33.23 9.95
C ASP A 83 -4.76 33.86 8.66
N GLY A 84 -5.68 34.57 7.99
CA GLY A 84 -5.48 35.19 6.69
C GLY A 84 -4.54 36.38 6.75
N ARG A 85 -3.38 36.26 6.09
CA ARG A 85 -2.64 37.41 5.57
C ARG A 85 -2.26 37.18 4.12
N PRO A 86 -2.60 38.09 3.19
CA PRO A 86 -2.17 37.96 1.81
C PRO A 86 -0.73 38.46 1.71
N LEU A 87 0.26 37.55 1.78
CA LEU A 87 1.62 37.88 1.34
C LEU A 87 1.70 37.84 -0.19
N ARG A 88 1.87 39.04 -0.71
CA ARG A 88 2.08 39.41 -2.11
C ARG A 88 3.53 39.09 -2.48
N SER A 89 3.77 37.89 -3.01
CA SER A 89 4.84 37.63 -3.97
C SER A 89 4.60 36.30 -4.67
N SER A 90 4.66 36.32 -6.00
CA SER A 90 4.52 35.15 -6.86
C SER A 90 5.75 34.24 -6.76
N ALA A 91 6.03 33.70 -5.58
CA ALA A 91 6.83 32.49 -5.46
C ALA A 91 5.91 31.32 -5.81
N ARG A 92 6.06 30.74 -7.01
CA ARG A 92 5.51 29.40 -7.28
C ARG A 92 6.15 28.47 -6.25
N VAL A 93 5.46 28.24 -5.13
CA VAL A 93 5.70 27.08 -4.30
C VAL A 93 5.46 25.90 -5.24
N LYS A 94 6.55 25.30 -5.73
CA LYS A 94 6.51 23.95 -6.27
C LYS A 94 6.08 23.07 -5.11
N ARG A 95 4.77 22.99 -4.86
CA ARG A 95 4.20 21.85 -4.17
C ARG A 95 4.67 20.68 -5.01
N LYS A 96 5.69 19.97 -4.53
CA LYS A 96 6.05 18.67 -5.05
C LYS A 96 4.81 17.84 -4.75
N LEU A 97 3.86 17.87 -5.68
CA LEU A 97 2.76 16.94 -5.71
C LEU A 97 3.50 15.62 -5.86
N THR A 98 3.66 14.91 -4.75
CA THR A 98 4.23 13.57 -4.73
C THR A 98 3.24 12.71 -5.48
N THR A 99 3.38 12.74 -6.81
CA THR A 99 2.66 11.92 -7.75
C THR A 99 2.94 10.48 -7.37
N VAL A 100 1.87 9.75 -7.09
CA VAL A 100 1.74 8.30 -7.24
C VAL A 100 2.89 7.51 -6.61
N ASP A 101 2.63 7.05 -5.38
CA ASP A 101 3.08 5.80 -4.77
C ASP A 101 4.23 5.08 -5.49
N SER A 102 5.36 5.77 -5.61
CA SER A 102 6.55 5.18 -6.21
C SER A 102 7.08 4.23 -5.15
N ASP A 103 7.18 2.94 -5.50
CA ASP A 103 7.79 1.87 -4.68
C ASP A 103 9.25 2.22 -4.26
N GLU A 104 9.79 3.30 -4.83
CA GLU A 104 11.03 3.94 -4.43
C GLU A 104 11.01 4.31 -2.92
N GLY A 105 11.88 3.61 -2.20
CA GLY A 105 12.16 3.83 -0.78
C GLY A 105 11.38 2.96 0.19
N PHE A 106 10.64 1.95 -0.28
CA PHE A 106 10.18 0.88 0.61
C PHE A 106 11.30 -0.15 0.81
N GLN A 107 11.62 -0.40 2.08
CA GLN A 107 12.40 -1.57 2.46
C GLN A 107 11.53 -2.81 2.32
N LYS A 108 12.03 -3.82 1.61
CA LYS A 108 11.31 -5.06 1.32
C LYS A 108 11.87 -6.19 2.17
N ILE A 109 10.99 -6.93 2.83
CA ILE A 109 11.34 -8.08 3.66
C ILE A 109 10.48 -9.26 3.23
N ASN A 110 11.11 -10.32 2.74
CA ASN A 110 10.42 -11.53 2.31
C ASN A 110 10.25 -12.49 3.49
N THR A 111 9.08 -13.10 3.60
CA THR A 111 8.78 -14.11 4.63
C THR A 111 7.69 -15.06 4.17
N THR A 112 7.74 -16.32 4.61
CA THR A 112 6.69 -17.32 4.36
C THR A 112 5.64 -17.33 5.47
N GLN A 113 5.93 -16.71 6.61
CA GLN A 113 5.04 -16.66 7.77
C GLN A 113 4.03 -15.53 7.61
N THR A 114 2.86 -15.68 8.25
CA THR A 114 1.81 -14.64 8.27
C THR A 114 1.96 -13.63 9.40
N CYS A 115 3.00 -13.78 10.22
CA CYS A 115 3.36 -12.86 11.29
C CYS A 115 4.88 -12.69 11.30
N HIS A 116 5.34 -11.45 11.39
CA HIS A 116 6.76 -11.12 11.42
C HIS A 116 7.06 -9.96 12.36
N THR A 117 8.15 -10.06 13.11
CA THR A 117 8.64 -8.97 13.97
C THR A 117 9.75 -8.22 13.26
N LEU A 118 9.46 -6.98 12.87
CA LEU A 118 10.43 -6.02 12.35
C LEU A 118 11.28 -5.49 13.51
N GLN A 119 12.60 -5.51 13.35
CA GLN A 119 13.57 -5.10 14.35
C GLN A 119 14.46 -3.98 13.78
N ASN A 120 15.26 -3.35 14.65
CA ASN A 120 16.20 -2.28 14.29
C ASN A 120 15.53 -1.07 13.63
N LEU A 121 14.29 -0.78 14.03
CA LEU A 121 13.58 0.43 13.62
C LEU A 121 13.98 1.58 14.54
N GLY A 122 14.04 2.80 13.98
CA GLY A 122 14.34 3.99 14.78
C GLY A 122 13.24 4.24 15.82
N ASN A 123 13.64 4.59 17.04
CA ASN A 123 12.73 4.86 18.16
C ASN A 123 11.89 6.12 17.91
N GLY A 124 10.61 6.08 18.30
CA GLY A 124 9.68 7.20 18.15
C GLY A 124 9.48 7.63 16.68
N LYS A 125 9.68 6.72 15.73
CA LYS A 125 9.49 6.99 14.30
C LYS A 125 8.21 6.31 13.81
N THR A 126 7.47 7.03 12.99
CA THR A 126 6.27 6.51 12.33
C THR A 126 6.66 5.81 11.03
N TYR A 127 6.12 4.62 10.83
CA TYR A 127 6.34 3.79 9.66
C TYR A 127 5.01 3.48 8.98
N THR A 128 5.02 3.46 7.65
CA THR A 128 3.93 2.94 6.83
C THR A 128 4.28 1.55 6.30
N ILE A 129 3.33 0.62 6.41
CA ILE A 129 3.52 -0.81 6.12
C ILE A 129 2.37 -1.31 5.26
N TYR A 130 2.68 -2.12 4.25
CA TYR A 130 1.72 -2.98 3.55
C TYR A 130 2.40 -4.29 3.17
N VAL A 131 1.60 -5.30 2.81
CA VAL A 131 2.08 -6.64 2.50
C VAL A 131 1.54 -7.06 1.14
N THR A 132 2.37 -7.70 0.32
CA THR A 132 1.99 -8.34 -0.94
C THR A 132 2.21 -9.84 -0.85
N SER A 133 1.39 -10.64 -1.54
CA SER A 133 1.56 -12.08 -1.69
C SER A 133 2.18 -12.37 -3.07
N THR A 134 3.03 -13.39 -3.16
CA THR A 134 3.73 -13.75 -4.41
C THR A 134 3.55 -15.22 -4.71
N ASN A 135 3.24 -15.54 -5.98
CA ASN A 135 3.20 -16.90 -6.52
C ASN A 135 4.12 -17.01 -7.75
N GLN A 136 4.07 -18.15 -8.44
CA GLN A 136 4.87 -18.40 -9.65
C GLN A 136 4.59 -17.45 -10.83
N PHE A 137 3.43 -16.77 -10.86
CA PHE A 137 3.06 -15.86 -11.93
C PHE A 137 3.41 -14.41 -11.61
N GLY A 138 3.45 -14.04 -10.32
CA GLY A 138 3.83 -12.71 -9.88
C GLY A 138 3.27 -12.34 -8.52
N MET A 139 3.17 -11.02 -8.29
CA MET A 139 2.74 -10.44 -7.02
C MET A 139 1.29 -9.96 -7.06
N SER A 140 0.61 -10.03 -5.92
CA SER A 140 -0.68 -9.40 -5.72
C SER A 140 -0.56 -7.87 -5.75
N VAL A 141 -1.72 -7.22 -5.83
CA VAL A 141 -1.83 -5.80 -5.44
C VAL A 141 -1.46 -5.62 -3.95
N PRO A 142 -1.09 -4.40 -3.52
CA PRO A 142 -0.83 -4.11 -2.11
C PRO A 142 -2.05 -4.36 -1.21
N SER A 143 -1.82 -4.86 0.01
CA SER A 143 -2.85 -4.86 1.05
C SER A 143 -3.13 -3.45 1.60
N VAL A 144 -4.12 -3.35 2.50
CA VAL A 144 -4.43 -2.09 3.18
C VAL A 144 -3.21 -1.57 3.94
N ARG A 145 -2.82 -0.34 3.63
CA ARG A 145 -1.69 0.34 4.26
C ARG A 145 -1.99 0.64 5.73
N ARG A 146 -1.04 0.31 6.62
CA ARG A 146 -1.08 0.59 8.05
C ARG A 146 0.04 1.51 8.46
N THR A 147 -0.23 2.40 9.41
CA THR A 147 0.77 3.27 10.02
C THR A 147 0.94 2.93 11.49
N ALA A 148 2.18 2.81 11.95
CA ALA A 148 2.50 2.56 13.35
C ALA A 148 3.74 3.34 13.77
N THR A 149 3.77 3.77 15.04
CA THR A 149 4.91 4.46 15.63
C THR A 149 5.60 3.53 16.62
N THR A 150 6.92 3.42 16.53
CA THR A 150 7.73 2.61 17.45
C THR A 150 7.79 3.24 18.84
N ASN A 151 7.90 2.40 19.87
CA ASN A 151 8.15 2.85 21.25
C ASN A 151 9.50 3.59 21.37
N ILE A 152 9.58 4.51 22.34
CA ILE A 152 10.74 5.36 22.62
C ILE A 152 11.70 4.68 23.59
#